data_AF-A0A2W0FYB5-F1
#
_entry.id   AF-A0A2W0FYB5-F1
#
_cell.length_a   1.000
_cell.length_b   1.000
_cell.length_c   1.000
_cell.angle_alpha   90.00
_cell.angle_beta   90.00
_cell.angle_gamma   90.00
#
_symmetry.space_group_name_H-M   'P 1'
#
loop_
_entity.id
_entity.type
_entity.pdbx_description
1 polymer ?
#
loop_
_entity_poly.entity_id
_entity_poly.type
_entity_poly.pdbx_seq_one_letter_code
_entity_poly.pdbx_strand_id
1 'polypeptide(L)' 'MTGILLGQEVRKRKTPQEKIAIIQQTMEPGMNVSHVARLHGIQPSLLFKWKKQYQQLS' A
#
# COMPACT_ATOMS: atom_id res chain seq x y z
N MET A 1 16.98 -25.50 -21.60
CA MET A 1 17.47 -24.73 -20.44
C MET A 1 16.39 -23.74 -20.02
N THR A 2 15.47 -24.16 -19.15
CA THR A 2 14.31 -23.37 -18.73
C THR A 2 14.57 -22.77 -17.36
N GLY A 3 15.02 -21.52 -17.33
CA GLY A 3 15.15 -20.71 -16.11
C GLY A 3 14.12 -19.59 -16.10
N ILE A 4 12.87 -19.92 -15.82
CA ILE A 4 11.81 -18.92 -15.59
C ILE A 4 12.04 -18.36 -14.19
N LEU A 5 12.74 -17.24 -14.07
CA LEU A 5 12.87 -16.49 -12.82
C LEU A 5 11.74 -15.44 -12.71
N LEU A 6 10.48 -15.88 -12.70
CA LEU A 6 9.29 -15.05 -12.42
C LEU A 6 9.17 -14.75 -10.91
N GLY A 7 10.24 -14.25 -10.28
CA GLY A 7 10.35 -14.21 -8.82
C GLY A 7 10.74 -12.87 -8.21
N GLN A 8 10.99 -11.85 -9.02
CA GLN A 8 11.29 -10.51 -8.52
C GLN A 8 10.46 -9.51 -9.29
N GLU A 9 9.16 -9.43 -8.96
CA GLU A 9 8.52 -8.12 -9.02
C GLU A 9 9.37 -7.21 -8.15
N VAL A 10 10.26 -6.45 -8.80
CA VAL A 10 11.04 -5.39 -8.18
C VAL A 10 10.01 -4.60 -7.40
N ARG A 11 10.08 -4.66 -6.06
CA ARG A 11 9.15 -3.96 -5.18
C ARG A 11 9.26 -2.49 -5.51
N LYS A 12 8.45 -2.02 -6.46
CA LYS A 12 8.48 -0.64 -6.92
C LYS A 12 8.21 0.20 -5.69
N ARG A 13 9.14 1.10 -5.39
CA ARG A 13 8.97 2.09 -4.33
C ARG A 13 7.74 2.91 -4.71
N LYS A 14 6.81 3.06 -3.76
CA LYS A 14 5.61 3.89 -3.96
C LYS A 14 6.04 5.34 -3.80
N THR A 15 5.63 6.18 -4.74
CA THR A 15 5.82 7.63 -4.63
C THR A 15 5.03 8.17 -3.44
N PRO A 16 5.40 9.34 -2.87
CA PRO A 16 4.60 9.98 -1.83
C PRO A 16 3.13 10.17 -2.22
N GLN A 17 2.87 10.50 -3.49
CA GLN A 17 1.54 10.71 -4.05
C GLN A 17 0.72 9.42 -4.08
N GLU A 18 1.32 8.31 -4.54
CA GLU A 18 0.67 6.99 -4.50
C GLU A 18 0.36 6.59 -3.05
N LYS A 19 1.28 6.82 -2.11
CA LYS A 19 1.03 6.57 -0.68
C LYS A 19 -0.16 7.38 -0.17
N ILE A 20 -0.27 8.66 -0.52
CA ILE A 20 -1.41 9.51 -0.10
C ILE A 20 -2.72 8.99 -0.70
N ALA A 21 -2.74 8.67 -2.00
CA ALA A 21 -3.93 8.13 -2.67
C ALA A 21 -4.42 6.82 -2.00
N ILE A 22 -3.49 5.93 -1.66
CA ILE A 22 -3.82 4.67 -0.97
C ILE A 22 -4.36 4.95 0.44
N ILE A 23 -3.78 5.89 1.19
CA ILE A 23 -4.28 6.26 2.52
C ILE A 23 -5.68 6.85 2.43
N GLN A 24 -5.94 7.77 1.49
CA GLN A 24 -7.26 8.35 1.26
C GLN A 24 -8.29 7.27 0.94
N GLN A 25 -7.93 6.29 0.11
CA GLN A 25 -8.81 5.14 -0.17
C GLN A 25 -9.18 4.34 1.10
N THR A 26 -8.31 4.28 2.12
CA THR A 26 -8.65 3.67 3.43
C THR A 26 -9.53 4.53 4.33
N MET A 27 -9.79 5.78 3.96
CA MET A 27 -10.63 6.72 4.69
C MET A 27 -12.05 6.80 4.10
N GLU A 28 -12.26 6.25 2.91
CA GLU A 28 -13.59 6.13 2.31
C GLU A 28 -14.53 5.27 3.17
N PRO A 29 -15.79 5.69 3.35
CA PRO A 29 -16.78 4.92 4.10
C PRO A 29 -16.93 3.51 3.53
N GLY A 30 -16.86 2.49 4.39
CA GLY A 30 -16.99 1.09 4.00
C GLY A 30 -15.69 0.43 3.48
N MET A 31 -14.61 1.19 3.30
CA MET A 31 -13.31 0.62 2.96
C MET A 31 -12.56 0.12 4.21
N ASN A 32 -11.99 -1.08 4.11
CA ASN A 32 -11.17 -1.65 5.17
C ASN A 32 -9.68 -1.69 4.77
N VAL A 33 -8.80 -1.45 5.75
CA VAL A 33 -7.35 -1.37 5.55
C VAL A 33 -6.79 -2.65 4.93
N SER A 34 -7.28 -3.82 5.35
CA SER A 34 -6.82 -5.11 4.85
C SER A 34 -7.16 -5.34 3.37
N HIS A 35 -8.32 -4.86 2.92
CA HIS A 35 -8.78 -4.94 1.55
C HIS A 35 -7.95 -4.04 0.66
N VAL A 36 -7.78 -2.77 1.04
CA VAL A 36 -6.92 -1.81 0.33
C VAL A 36 -5.47 -2.32 0.28
N ALA A 37 -4.96 -2.88 1.37
CA ALA A 37 -3.62 -3.46 1.40
C ALA A 37 -3.43 -4.60 0.38
N ARG A 38 -4.41 -5.50 0.26
CA ARG A 38 -4.39 -6.58 -0.74
C ARG A 38 -4.46 -6.06 -2.17
N LEU A 39 -5.33 -5.07 -2.43
CA LEU A 39 -5.46 -4.45 -3.75
C LEU A 39 -4.14 -3.84 -4.24
N HIS A 40 -3.36 -3.25 -3.34
CA HIS A 40 -2.09 -2.58 -3.68
C HIS A 40 -0.85 -3.45 -3.46
N GLY A 41 -1.01 -4.70 -3.05
CA GLY A 41 0.12 -5.60 -2.75
C GLY A 41 1.00 -5.08 -1.59
N ILE A 42 0.39 -4.40 -0.63
CA ILE A 42 1.06 -3.79 0.53
C ILE A 42 0.76 -4.61 1.78
N GLN A 43 1.72 -4.67 2.70
CA GLN A 43 1.48 -5.27 3.99
C GLN A 43 0.57 -4.36 4.84
N PRO A 44 -0.53 -4.87 5.44
CA PRO A 44 -1.46 -4.04 6.22
C PRO A 44 -0.78 -3.23 7.34
N SER A 45 0.24 -3.79 8.01
CA SER A 45 1.04 -3.12 9.04
C SER A 45 1.71 -1.83 8.54
N LEU A 46 2.20 -1.82 7.30
CA LEU A 46 2.80 -0.66 6.67
C LEU A 46 1.75 0.44 6.43
N LEU A 47 0.55 0.04 6.00
CA LEU A 47 -0.56 0.95 5.75
C LEU A 47 -1.08 1.59 7.04
N PHE A 48 -1.14 0.85 8.15
CA PHE A 48 -1.43 1.41 9.48
C PHE A 48 -0.41 2.48 9.90
N LYS A 49 0.89 2.20 9.73
CA LYS A 49 1.95 3.17 10.03
C LYS A 49 1.78 4.44 9.19
N TRP A 50 1.54 4.28 7.90
CA TRP A 50 1.35 5.37 6.96
C TRP A 50 0.13 6.23 7.28
N LYS A 51 -1.00 5.61 7.60
CA LYS A 51 -2.22 6.30 8.02
C LYS A 51 -1.98 7.13 9.29
N LYS A 52 -1.32 6.55 10.30
CA LYS A 52 -0.96 7.28 11.53
C LYS A 52 -0.09 8.50 11.24
N GLN A 53 0.93 8.36 10.38
CA GLN A 53 1.79 9.48 9.98
C GLN A 53 1.02 10.57 9.24
N TYR A 54 0.09 10.19 8.37
CA TYR A 54 -0.74 11.14 7.62
C TYR A 54 -1.68 11.92 8.54
N GLN A 55 -2.31 11.26 9.51
CA GLN A 55 -3.16 11.92 10.51
C GLN A 55 -2.42 12.85 11.48
N GLN A 56 -1.12 12.65 11.67
CA GLN A 56 -0.28 13.55 12.48
C GLN A 56 0.17 14.80 11.73
N LEU A 57 0.09 14.78 10.40
CA LEU A 57 0.48 15.90 9.53
C LEU A 57 -0.71 16.75 9.08
N SER A 58 -1.94 16.28 9.32
CA SER A 58 -3.19 16.99 9.09
C SER A 58 -3.67 17.66 10.37
#